data_AF-A0A5E4M666-F1
#
_entry.id   AF-A0A5E4M666-F1
#
_cell.length_a   1.000
_cell.length_b   1.000
_cell.length_c   1.000
_cell.angle_alpha   90.00
_cell.angle_beta   90.00
_cell.angle_gamma   90.00
#
_symmetry.space_group_name_H-M   'P 1'
#
loop_
_entity.id
_entity.type
_entity.pdbx_description
1 polymer ?
#
loop_
_entity_poly.entity_id
_entity_poly.type
_entity_poly.pdbx_seq_one_letter_code
_entity_poly.pdbx_strand_id
1 'polypeptide(L)'
;MMKKLELWNLRLSKKNYDPFPKLNNFIESTEEELYNSINWIRQPFEIDTHQINGLTSFEEDSLVNIFTDSSLKIQFNQKSLENFWLHVRKDYPELSSKALEVLIPFPTTYSCEKAFSTLVDIKNKF
;
A
#
# COMPACT_ATOMS: atom_id res chain seq x y z
N MET A 1 1.10 4.61 37.57
CA MET A 1 0.39 4.94 36.31
C MET A 1 1.28 4.76 35.07
N MET A 2 2.59 5.09 35.12
CA MET A 2 3.54 4.98 33.99
C MET A 2 3.86 3.54 33.50
N LYS A 3 4.02 2.56 34.40
CA LYS A 3 4.43 1.18 34.03
C LYS A 3 3.49 0.49 33.03
N LYS A 4 2.19 0.79 33.09
CA LYS A 4 1.21 0.24 32.14
C LYS A 4 1.42 0.87 30.75
N LEU A 5 1.69 2.17 30.67
CA LEU A 5 1.99 2.83 29.40
C LEU A 5 3.27 2.28 28.74
N GLU A 6 4.33 2.05 29.51
CA GLU A 6 5.58 1.45 29.04
C GLU A 6 5.36 0.03 28.48
N LEU A 7 4.60 -0.80 29.21
CA LEU A 7 4.22 -2.14 28.75
C LEU A 7 3.44 -2.11 27.44
N TRP A 8 2.57 -1.10 27.26
CA TRP A 8 1.77 -0.95 26.05
C TRP A 8 2.62 -0.48 24.87
N ASN A 9 3.53 0.47 25.08
CA ASN A 9 4.50 0.87 24.06
C ASN A 9 5.38 -0.30 23.62
N LEU A 10 5.82 -1.15 24.56
CA LEU A 10 6.60 -2.35 24.25
C LEU A 10 5.81 -3.40 23.45
N ARG A 11 4.50 -3.53 23.70
CA ARG A 11 3.63 -4.42 22.93
C ARG A 11 3.42 -3.90 21.51
N LEU A 12 3.16 -2.60 21.35
CA LEU A 12 3.01 -1.95 20.06
C LEU A 12 4.28 -2.06 19.19
N SER A 13 5.47 -1.88 19.77
CA SER A 13 6.73 -2.02 19.01
C SER A 13 7.00 -3.45 18.54
N LYS A 14 6.42 -4.45 19.22
CA LYS A 14 6.49 -5.86 18.84
C LYS A 14 5.32 -6.32 17.96
N LYS A 15 4.44 -5.40 17.54
CA LYS A 15 3.17 -5.72 16.86
C LYS A 15 2.32 -6.76 17.62
N ASN A 16 2.40 -6.81 18.95
CA ASN A 16 1.60 -7.75 19.75
C ASN A 16 0.26 -7.08 20.11
N TYR A 17 -0.80 -7.49 19.41
CA TYR A 17 -2.17 -7.01 19.61
C TYR A 17 -3.09 -8.06 20.24
N ASP A 18 -2.58 -9.22 20.69
CA ASP A 18 -3.31 -10.29 21.39
C ASP A 18 -4.27 -9.79 22.50
N PRO A 19 -3.92 -8.75 23.30
CA PRO A 19 -4.84 -8.20 24.31
C PRO A 19 -6.14 -7.61 23.71
N PHE A 20 -6.18 -7.41 22.41
CA PHE A 20 -7.31 -6.89 21.64
C PHE A 20 -7.69 -7.84 20.52
N PRO A 21 -8.33 -8.99 20.81
CA PRO A 21 -8.59 -10.02 19.81
C PRO A 21 -9.31 -9.53 18.56
N LYS A 22 -10.28 -8.60 18.72
CA LYS A 22 -10.98 -7.99 17.58
C LYS A 22 -10.07 -7.15 16.70
N LEU A 23 -9.18 -6.36 17.30
CA LEU A 23 -8.22 -5.54 16.56
C LEU A 23 -7.15 -6.42 15.92
N ASN A 24 -6.67 -7.43 16.62
CA ASN A 24 -5.69 -8.38 16.10
C ASN A 24 -6.23 -9.10 14.87
N ASN A 25 -7.44 -9.69 14.98
CA ASN A 25 -8.08 -10.36 13.86
C ASN A 25 -8.34 -9.40 12.69
N PHE A 26 -8.77 -8.16 12.97
CA PHE A 26 -8.95 -7.15 11.94
C PHE A 26 -7.62 -6.82 11.26
N ILE A 27 -6.54 -6.58 12.00
CA ILE A 27 -5.22 -6.28 11.43
C ILE A 27 -4.74 -7.47 10.60
N GLU A 28 -4.82 -8.70 11.12
CA GLU A 28 -4.38 -9.91 10.41
C GLU A 28 -5.14 -10.12 9.11
N SER A 29 -6.48 -10.05 9.14
CA SER A 29 -7.30 -10.21 7.92
C SER A 29 -7.04 -9.10 6.90
N THR A 30 -6.86 -7.87 7.38
CA THR A 30 -6.67 -6.71 6.50
C THR A 30 -5.24 -6.66 5.95
N GLU A 31 -4.22 -7.05 6.72
CA GLU A 31 -2.82 -7.10 6.27
C GLU A 31 -2.63 -8.16 5.18
N GLU A 32 -3.25 -9.34 5.32
CA GLU A 32 -3.14 -10.41 4.32
C GLU A 32 -3.85 -10.05 3.01
N GLU A 33 -5.09 -9.53 3.09
CA GLU A 33 -5.83 -9.03 1.92
C GLU A 33 -5.12 -7.85 1.24
N LEU A 34 -4.61 -6.91 2.03
CA LEU A 34 -3.89 -5.76 1.51
C LEU A 34 -2.56 -6.18 0.88
N TYR A 35 -1.80 -7.08 1.51
CA TYR A 35 -0.55 -7.58 0.97
C TYR A 35 -0.74 -8.22 -0.40
N ASN A 36 -1.74 -9.10 -0.53
CA ASN A 36 -2.04 -9.78 -1.80
C ASN A 36 -2.51 -8.79 -2.88
N SER A 37 -3.33 -7.80 -2.53
CA SER A 37 -3.85 -6.82 -3.49
C SER A 37 -2.83 -5.77 -3.96
N ILE A 38 -1.76 -5.51 -3.19
CA ILE A 38 -0.75 -4.49 -3.54
C ILE A 38 0.63 -5.07 -3.87
N ASN A 39 0.84 -6.38 -3.78
CA ASN A 39 2.17 -6.96 -3.97
C ASN A 39 2.74 -6.64 -5.36
N TRP A 40 1.89 -6.66 -6.40
CA TRP A 40 2.26 -6.29 -7.76
C TRP A 40 2.79 -4.84 -7.87
N ILE A 41 2.40 -3.95 -6.95
CA ILE A 41 2.90 -2.58 -6.89
C ILE A 41 4.34 -2.57 -6.36
N ARG A 42 4.65 -3.39 -5.34
CA ARG A 42 5.96 -3.43 -4.67
C ARG A 42 6.99 -4.21 -5.45
N GLN A 43 6.60 -5.35 -5.99
CA GLN A 43 7.48 -6.25 -6.72
C GLN A 43 6.88 -6.62 -8.07
N PRO A 44 6.77 -5.66 -9.02
CA PRO A 44 6.15 -5.90 -10.32
C PRO A 44 6.83 -6.97 -11.17
N PHE A 45 8.02 -7.43 -10.79
CA PHE A 45 8.85 -8.43 -11.49
C PHE A 45 9.02 -9.75 -10.72
N GLU A 46 8.37 -9.91 -9.56
CA GLU A 46 8.39 -11.13 -8.72
C GLU A 46 6.98 -11.57 -8.34
N ILE A 47 6.03 -11.39 -9.26
CA ILE A 47 4.61 -11.67 -9.01
C ILE A 47 4.31 -13.15 -9.24
N ASP A 48 3.59 -13.76 -8.30
CA ASP A 48 2.82 -14.97 -8.57
C ASP A 48 1.49 -14.55 -9.22
N THR A 49 1.28 -14.94 -10.48
CA THR A 49 0.09 -14.58 -11.25
C THR A 49 -1.22 -15.04 -10.59
N HIS A 50 -1.17 -16.04 -9.71
CA HIS A 50 -2.34 -16.51 -8.96
C HIS A 50 -2.74 -15.61 -7.79
N GLN A 51 -1.92 -14.62 -7.44
CA GLN A 51 -2.13 -13.72 -6.30
C GLN A 51 -2.59 -12.31 -6.72
N ILE A 52 -2.73 -12.05 -8.03
CA ILE A 52 -3.20 -10.76 -8.53
C ILE A 52 -4.70 -10.65 -8.27
N ASN A 53 -5.08 -9.77 -7.34
CA ASN A 53 -6.47 -9.48 -7.00
C ASN A 53 -6.75 -7.98 -7.18
N GLY A 54 -7.98 -7.62 -7.57
CA GLY A 54 -8.42 -6.23 -7.67
C GLY A 54 -8.01 -5.49 -8.96
N LEU A 55 -7.47 -6.21 -9.94
CA LEU A 55 -7.26 -5.74 -11.30
C LEU A 55 -8.36 -6.27 -12.24
N THR A 56 -8.62 -5.52 -13.30
CA THR A 56 -9.42 -5.97 -14.44
C THR A 56 -8.55 -6.81 -15.37
N SER A 57 -9.17 -7.64 -16.22
CA SER A 57 -8.44 -8.46 -17.20
C SER A 57 -7.50 -7.63 -18.09
N PHE A 58 -7.86 -6.40 -18.44
CA PHE A 58 -6.99 -5.51 -19.23
C PHE A 58 -5.76 -5.02 -18.45
N GLU A 59 -5.93 -4.77 -17.15
CA GLU A 59 -4.84 -4.35 -16.27
C GLU A 59 -3.91 -5.52 -15.94
N GLU A 60 -4.45 -6.74 -15.83
CA GLU A 60 -3.67 -7.97 -15.71
C GLU A 60 -2.77 -8.17 -16.95
N ASP A 61 -3.32 -8.04 -18.15
CA ASP A 61 -2.54 -8.11 -19.40
C ASP A 61 -1.45 -7.03 -19.44
N SER A 62 -1.79 -5.81 -19.02
CA SER A 62 -0.84 -4.70 -18.92
C SER A 62 0.30 -5.00 -17.93
N LEU A 63 -0.04 -5.60 -16.78
CA LEU A 63 0.91 -6.00 -15.76
C LEU A 63 1.83 -7.13 -16.27
N VAL A 64 1.32 -8.09 -17.03
CA VAL A 64 2.12 -9.14 -17.69
C VAL A 64 3.11 -8.53 -18.68
N ASN A 65 2.69 -7.53 -19.47
CA ASN A 65 3.58 -6.83 -20.38
C ASN A 65 4.71 -6.10 -19.64
N ILE A 66 4.42 -5.47 -18.50
CA ILE A 66 5.45 -4.84 -17.66
C ILE A 66 6.40 -5.88 -17.07
N PHE A 67 5.86 -6.94 -16.47
CA PHE A 67 6.62 -8.01 -15.82
C PHE A 67 7.60 -8.69 -16.78
N THR A 68 7.22 -8.86 -18.05
CA THR A 68 8.05 -9.51 -19.09
C THR A 68 9.06 -8.56 -19.76
N ASP A 69 8.97 -7.24 -19.53
CA ASP A 69 9.85 -6.26 -20.14
C ASP A 69 11.18 -6.12 -19.37
N SER A 70 12.26 -6.62 -19.98
CA SER A 70 13.61 -6.53 -19.43
C SER A 70 14.14 -5.10 -19.24
N SER A 71 13.73 -4.15 -20.11
CA SER A 71 14.12 -2.74 -20.01
C SER A 71 13.46 -2.10 -18.81
N LEU A 72 12.15 -2.34 -18.63
CA LEU A 72 11.44 -1.87 -17.44
C LEU A 72 12.01 -2.51 -16.16
N LYS A 73 12.43 -3.78 -16.20
CA LYS A 73 13.11 -4.42 -15.06
C LYS A 73 14.42 -3.73 -14.68
N ILE A 74 15.22 -3.35 -15.67
CA ILE A 74 16.45 -2.58 -15.42
C ILE A 74 16.12 -1.21 -14.81
N GLN A 75 15.11 -0.51 -15.35
CA GLN A 75 14.69 0.78 -14.83
C GLN A 75 14.13 0.71 -13.41
N PHE A 76 13.40 -0.35 -13.08
CA PHE A 76 12.91 -0.62 -11.73
C PHE A 76 14.05 -0.69 -10.72
N ASN A 77 15.12 -1.41 -11.05
CA ASN A 77 16.29 -1.54 -10.18
C ASN A 77 17.11 -0.25 -10.03
N GLN A 78 16.87 0.77 -10.87
CA GLN A 78 17.59 2.04 -10.88
C GLN A 78 16.80 3.20 -10.27
N LYS A 79 15.49 3.06 -10.09
CA LYS A 79 14.58 4.12 -9.63
C LYS A 79 13.98 3.75 -8.28
N SER A 80 13.52 4.77 -7.53
CA SER A 80 12.60 4.50 -6.43
C SER A 80 11.27 3.98 -6.98
N LEU A 81 10.50 3.30 -6.12
CA LEU A 81 9.24 2.66 -6.51
C LEU A 81 8.26 3.65 -7.13
N GLU A 82 8.12 4.83 -6.52
CA GLU A 82 7.21 5.89 -6.98
C GLU A 82 7.66 6.44 -8.33
N ASN A 83 8.98 6.65 -8.50
CA ASN A 83 9.54 7.15 -9.75
C ASN A 83 9.46 6.13 -10.88
N PHE A 84 9.54 4.84 -10.56
CA PHE A 84 9.29 3.77 -11.52
C PHE A 84 7.84 3.82 -12.01
N TRP A 85 6.86 3.84 -11.10
CA TRP A 85 5.45 3.91 -11.49
C TRP A 85 5.10 5.21 -12.22
N LEU A 86 5.69 6.35 -11.85
CA LEU A 86 5.58 7.60 -12.60
C LEU A 86 6.14 7.48 -14.03
N HIS A 87 7.25 6.75 -14.21
CA HIS A 87 7.83 6.50 -15.54
C HIS A 87 6.91 5.61 -16.39
N VAL A 88 6.45 4.49 -15.81
CA VAL A 88 5.53 3.52 -16.45
C VAL A 88 4.20 4.15 -16.86
N ARG A 89 3.79 5.23 -16.18
CA ARG A 89 2.53 5.96 -16.46
C ARG A 89 2.36 6.38 -17.92
N LYS A 90 3.46 6.65 -18.61
CA LYS A 90 3.42 7.08 -20.01
C LYS A 90 2.77 6.02 -20.91
N ASP A 91 3.14 4.75 -20.68
CA ASP A 91 2.75 3.63 -21.54
C ASP A 91 1.61 2.81 -20.91
N TYR A 92 1.49 2.82 -19.57
CA TYR A 92 0.46 2.10 -18.80
C TYR A 92 -0.22 3.03 -17.76
N PRO A 93 -1.01 4.01 -18.21
CA PRO A 93 -1.53 5.08 -17.34
C PRO A 93 -2.51 4.59 -16.28
N GLU A 94 -3.36 3.60 -16.59
CA GLU A 94 -4.38 3.09 -15.66
C GLU A 94 -3.72 2.33 -14.50
N LEU A 95 -2.87 1.37 -14.83
CA LEU A 95 -2.16 0.56 -13.84
C LEU A 95 -1.19 1.40 -12.99
N SER A 96 -0.46 2.32 -13.61
CA SER A 96 0.39 3.27 -12.89
C SER A 96 -0.41 4.17 -11.95
N SER A 97 -1.60 4.64 -12.36
CA SER A 97 -2.42 5.48 -11.49
C SER A 97 -2.86 4.74 -10.24
N LYS A 98 -3.30 3.48 -10.37
CA LYS A 98 -3.62 2.62 -9.21
C LYS A 98 -2.43 2.41 -8.28
N ALA A 99 -1.24 2.16 -8.84
CA ALA A 99 -0.03 2.02 -8.06
C ALA A 99 0.30 3.31 -7.28
N LEU A 100 0.18 4.47 -7.94
CA LEU A 100 0.47 5.76 -7.34
C LEU A 100 -0.55 6.20 -6.29
N GLU A 101 -1.82 5.82 -6.41
CA GLU A 101 -2.83 6.07 -5.37
C GLU A 101 -2.48 5.38 -4.04
N VAL A 102 -1.90 4.18 -4.12
CA VAL A 102 -1.43 3.44 -2.93
C VAL A 102 -0.12 4.00 -2.40
N LEU A 103 0.83 4.32 -3.29
CA LEU A 103 2.17 4.80 -2.90
C LEU A 103 2.18 6.25 -2.41
N ILE A 104 1.28 7.07 -2.93
CA ILE A 104 1.21 8.51 -2.67
C ILE A 104 -0.21 8.87 -2.21
N PRO A 105 -0.64 8.39 -1.02
CA PRO A 105 -2.02 8.60 -0.55
C PRO A 105 -2.34 10.08 -0.30
N PHE A 106 -1.30 10.88 -0.02
CA PHE A 106 -1.43 12.33 0.12
C PHE A 106 -0.42 13.03 -0.79
N PRO A 107 -0.80 13.28 -2.06
CA PRO A 107 0.11 13.88 -3.03
C PRO A 107 0.39 15.37 -2.74
N THR A 108 -0.41 15.99 -1.87
CA THR A 108 -0.25 17.40 -1.48
C THR A 108 -0.41 17.58 0.03
N THR A 109 0.21 18.63 0.58
CA THR A 109 0.01 19.03 1.98
C THR A 109 -1.46 19.32 2.26
N TYR A 110 -2.18 19.92 1.31
CA TYR A 110 -3.63 20.16 1.42
C TYR A 110 -4.42 18.86 1.63
N SER A 111 -4.07 17.79 0.91
CA SER A 111 -4.73 16.48 1.09
C SER A 111 -4.49 15.91 2.49
N CYS A 112 -3.26 16.01 3.02
CA CYS A 112 -2.96 15.65 4.41
C CYS A 112 -3.80 16.48 5.39
N GLU A 113 -3.74 17.81 5.26
CA GLU A 113 -4.44 18.74 6.15
C GLU A 113 -5.94 18.47 6.17
N LYS A 114 -6.56 18.30 4.99
CA LYS A 114 -7.99 18.00 4.88
C LYS A 114 -8.35 16.67 5.54
N ALA A 115 -7.55 15.62 5.36
CA ALA A 115 -7.77 14.34 6.01
C ALA A 115 -7.69 14.46 7.54
N PHE A 116 -6.66 15.15 8.05
CA PHE A 116 -6.51 15.40 9.48
C PHE A 116 -7.62 16.28 10.05
N SER A 117 -8.06 17.32 9.35
CA SER A 117 -9.21 18.14 9.75
C SER A 117 -10.47 17.29 9.88
N THR A 118 -10.71 16.37 8.93
CA THR A 118 -11.85 15.46 8.97
C THR A 118 -11.80 14.55 10.20
N LEU A 119 -10.62 14.03 10.56
CA LEU A 119 -10.42 13.23 11.76
C LEU A 119 -10.65 14.04 13.05
N VAL A 120 -10.21 15.30 13.09
CA VAL A 120 -10.46 16.22 14.21
C VAL A 120 -11.96 16.49 14.36
N ASP A 121 -12.67 16.70 13.25
CA ASP A 121 -14.13 16.89 13.25
C ASP A 121 -14.86 15.65 13.79
N ILE A 122 -14.47 14.44 13.35
CA ILE A 122 -15.04 13.18 13.85
C ILE A 122 -14.78 13.04 15.35
N LYS A 123 -13.56 13.32 15.80
CA LYS A 123 -13.18 13.22 17.21
C LYS A 123 -13.96 14.18 18.11
N ASN A 124 -14.30 15.37 17.61
CA ASN A 124 -14.93 16.44 18.41
C ASN A 124 -16.46 16.50 18.27
N LYS A 125 -17.05 15.82 17.28
CA LYS A 125 -18.51 15.72 17.09
C LYS A 125 -19.15 14.53 17.83
N PHE A 126 -18.34 13.73 18.52
CA PHE A 126 -18.75 12.72 19.51
C PHE A 126 -18.07 13.01 20.84
#